data_AF-A0A1J3GU86-F1
#
_entry.id   AF-A0A1J3GU86-F1
#
_cell.length_a   1.000
_cell.length_b   1.000
_cell.length_c   1.000
_cell.angle_alpha   90.00
_cell.angle_beta   90.00
_cell.angle_gamma   90.00
#
_symmetry.space_group_name_H-M   'P 1'
#
loop_
_entity.id
_entity.type
_entity.pdbx_description
1 polymer ?
#
loop_
_entity_poly.entity_id
_entity_poly.type
_entity_poly.pdbx_seq_one_letter_code
_entity_poly.pdbx_strand_id
1 'polypeptide(L)'
;QMMQEEQPLQGSFTSTGLVVSSKLPRFSDQYTLTIESADPKSISAGKSVHLTKSVTQWLTKDGVLVEGLFWKDVEALIKKYSGTGEPKKKR
;
A
#
# COMPACT_ATOMS: atom_id res chain seq x y z
N GLN A 1 20.76 3.95 26.35
CA GLN A 1 20.51 3.95 24.89
C GLN A 1 19.34 3.02 24.63
N MET A 2 18.22 3.57 24.18
CA MET A 2 17.03 2.79 23.86
C MET A 2 17.25 2.16 22.50
N MET A 3 17.50 0.85 22.47
CA MET A 3 17.41 0.06 21.25
C MET A 3 15.94 0.03 20.84
N GLN A 4 15.57 0.82 19.83
CA GLN A 4 14.32 0.62 19.12
C GLN A 4 14.52 -0.59 18.22
N GLU A 5 14.16 -1.76 18.75
CA GLU A 5 13.95 -2.95 17.96
C GLU A 5 12.66 -2.72 17.15
N GLU A 6 12.79 -2.38 15.87
CA GLU A 6 11.69 -2.48 14.91
C GLU A 6 11.31 -3.96 14.80
N GLN A 7 10.43 -4.40 15.68
CA GLN A 7 9.81 -5.72 15.58
C GLN A 7 8.88 -5.71 14.35
N PRO A 8 8.97 -6.69 13.43
CA PRO A 8 7.94 -6.85 12.43
C PRO A 8 6.65 -7.17 13.19
N LEU A 9 5.67 -6.27 13.10
CA LEU A 9 4.36 -6.43 13.74
C LEU A 9 3.83 -7.83 13.42
N GLN A 10 3.65 -8.65 14.46
CA GLN A 10 3.01 -9.96 14.40
C GLN A 10 1.61 -9.77 13.79
N GLY A 11 1.52 -10.00 12.48
CA GLY A 11 0.39 -9.56 11.66
C GLY A 11 0.74 -9.39 10.18
N SER A 12 2.02 -9.37 9.80
CA SER A 12 2.42 -9.58 8.40
C SER A 12 2.12 -11.03 7.98
N PHE A 13 0.91 -11.25 7.46
CA PHE A 13 0.55 -12.47 6.76
C PHE A 13 1.37 -12.55 5.45
N THR A 14 2.53 -13.17 5.51
CA THR A 14 3.37 -13.46 4.33
C THR A 14 2.92 -14.76 3.64
N SER A 15 1.62 -14.98 3.48
CA SER A 15 1.13 -16.19 2.79
C SER A 15 1.40 -16.17 1.28
N THR A 16 1.74 -15.01 0.70
CA THR A 16 1.87 -14.83 -0.77
C THR A 16 3.17 -14.12 -1.19
N GLY A 17 4.11 -13.86 -0.27
CA GLY A 17 5.34 -13.12 -0.61
C GLY A 17 5.13 -11.63 -0.92
N LEU A 18 4.03 -11.06 -0.41
CA LEU A 18 3.59 -9.67 -0.61
C LEU A 18 3.53 -8.96 0.74
N VAL A 19 4.02 -7.72 0.79
CA VAL A 19 3.94 -6.82 1.95
C VAL A 19 3.08 -5.63 1.59
N VAL A 20 2.13 -5.32 2.47
CA VAL A 20 1.31 -4.12 2.39
C VAL A 20 1.61 -3.26 3.61
N SER A 21 2.01 -2.01 3.39
CA SER A 21 2.35 -1.07 4.45
C SER A 21 1.48 0.18 4.36
N SER A 22 0.98 0.62 5.52
CA SER A 22 0.16 1.83 5.64
C SER A 22 0.84 2.86 6.53
N LYS A 23 0.94 4.11 6.05
CA LYS A 23 1.54 5.21 6.80
C LYS A 23 0.62 6.42 6.81
N LEU A 24 0.19 6.81 8.01
CA LEU A 24 -0.51 8.06 8.27
C LEU A 24 0.28 8.88 9.30
N PRO A 25 1.03 9.92 8.88
CA PRO A 25 1.73 10.79 9.81
C PRO A 25 0.76 11.51 10.73
N ARG A 26 1.10 11.61 12.02
CA ARG A 26 0.22 12.17 13.08
C ARG A 26 -0.25 13.61 12.83
N PHE A 27 0.50 14.36 12.02
CA PHE A 27 0.23 15.76 11.67
C PHE A 27 0.00 15.97 10.16
N SER A 28 -0.32 14.92 9.42
CA SER A 28 -0.66 15.04 8.00
C SER A 28 -1.92 14.26 7.69
N ASP A 29 -2.75 14.86 6.85
CA ASP A 29 -3.85 14.15 6.21
C ASP A 29 -3.36 13.22 5.08
N GLN A 30 -2.09 13.29 4.67
CA GLN A 30 -1.54 12.41 3.64
C GLN A 30 -1.34 10.99 4.15
N TYR A 31 -2.19 10.08 3.68
CA TYR A 31 -2.03 8.65 3.82
C TYR A 31 -1.23 8.07 2.67
N THR A 32 -0.28 7.20 3.01
CA THR A 32 0.47 6.44 2.02
C THR A 32 0.21 4.95 2.22
N LEU A 33 -0.22 4.28 1.16
CA LEU A 33 -0.36 2.84 1.08
C LEU A 33 0.66 2.30 0.09
N THR A 34 1.53 1.40 0.55
CA THR A 34 2.59 0.78 -0.24
C THR A 34 2.32 -0.70 -0.37
N ILE A 35 2.43 -1.22 -1.59
CA ILE A 35 2.46 -2.65 -1.87
C ILE A 35 3.83 -2.97 -2.44
N GLU A 36 4.54 -3.84 -1.76
CA GLU A 36 5.87 -4.28 -2.13
C GLU A 36 5.99 -5.79 -1.99
N SER A 37 7.04 -6.34 -2.58
CA SER A 37 7.32 -7.76 -2.46
C SER A 37 7.99 -8.02 -1.11
N ALA A 38 7.57 -9.06 -0.39
CA ALA A 38 8.12 -9.42 0.92
C ALA A 38 9.63 -9.73 0.85
N ASP A 39 10.09 -10.18 -0.32
CA ASP A 39 11.51 -10.37 -0.60
C ASP A 39 11.91 -9.55 -1.84
N PRO A 40 12.53 -8.37 -1.66
CA PRO A 40 12.95 -7.50 -2.77
C PRO A 40 14.13 -8.07 -3.58
N LYS A 41 14.75 -9.16 -3.13
CA LYS A 41 15.84 -9.86 -3.83
C LYS A 41 15.36 -11.07 -4.62
N SER A 42 14.10 -11.45 -4.47
CA SER A 42 13.51 -12.58 -5.17
C SER A 42 13.31 -12.26 -6.65
N ILE A 43 13.56 -13.25 -7.51
CA ILE A 43 13.35 -13.17 -8.97
C ILE A 43 11.85 -12.90 -9.30
N SER A 44 10.96 -13.20 -8.36
CA SER A 44 9.51 -12.93 -8.47
C SER A 44 9.09 -11.61 -7.82
N ALA A 45 10.02 -10.79 -7.34
CA ALA A 45 9.71 -9.51 -6.73
C ALA A 45 9.14 -8.54 -7.78
N GLY A 46 7.82 -8.30 -7.71
CA GLY A 46 7.16 -7.25 -8.48
C GLY A 46 7.65 -5.86 -8.07
N LYS A 47 7.53 -4.89 -8.98
CA LYS A 47 7.83 -3.47 -8.69
C LYS A 47 6.95 -2.98 -7.55
N SER A 48 7.56 -2.34 -6.56
CA SER A 48 6.81 -1.69 -5.49
C SER A 48 5.93 -0.58 -6.05
N VAL A 49 4.70 -0.50 -5.56
CA VAL A 49 3.77 0.57 -5.90
C VAL A 49 3.34 1.27 -4.63
N HIS A 50 3.18 2.59 -4.72
CA HIS A 50 2.69 3.40 -3.62
C HIS A 50 1.55 4.31 -4.12
N LEU A 51 0.58 4.51 -3.24
CA LEU A 51 -0.52 5.44 -3.34
C LEU A 51 -0.35 6.46 -2.22
N THR A 52 -0.22 7.73 -2.56
CA THR A 52 -0.23 8.82 -1.58
C THR A 52 -1.46 9.69 -1.83
N LYS A 53 -2.34 9.78 -0.84
CA LYS A 53 -3.60 10.54 -0.95
C LYS A 53 -4.02 11.10 0.40
N SER A 54 -4.79 12.19 0.40
CA SER A 54 -5.37 12.73 1.61
C SER A 54 -6.49 11.84 2.14
N VAL A 55 -6.48 11.46 3.41
CA VAL A 55 -7.58 10.72 4.05
C VAL A 55 -8.89 11.47 3.98
N THR A 56 -8.83 12.81 4.01
CA THR A 56 -10.02 13.66 3.92
C THR A 56 -10.78 13.49 2.61
N GLN A 57 -10.14 12.95 1.57
CA GLN A 57 -10.80 12.63 0.31
C GLN A 57 -11.70 11.40 0.42
N TRP A 58 -11.46 10.50 1.38
CA TRP A 58 -12.30 9.32 1.62
C TRP A 58 -13.34 9.53 2.71
N LEU A 59 -13.18 10.57 3.52
CA LEU A 59 -14.11 10.90 4.58
C LEU A 59 -15.20 11.84 4.04
N THR A 60 -16.44 11.60 4.45
CA THR A 60 -17.52 12.58 4.29
C THR A 60 -17.30 13.78 5.21
N LYS A 61 -18.08 14.86 5.00
CA LYS A 61 -18.06 16.04 5.90
C LYS A 61 -18.41 15.68 7.35
N ASP A 62 -19.16 14.61 7.54
CA ASP A 62 -19.53 14.05 8.85
C ASP A 62 -18.42 13.16 9.45
N GLY A 63 -17.27 13.03 8.78
CA GLY A 63 -16.14 12.23 9.23
C GLY A 63 -16.30 10.72 9.00
N VAL A 64 -17.29 10.30 8.20
CA VAL A 64 -17.54 8.89 7.90
C VAL A 64 -16.69 8.45 6.71
N LEU A 65 -15.93 7.37 6.85
CA LEU A 65 -15.16 6.81 5.74
C LEU A 65 -16.09 6.17 4.71
N VAL A 66 -15.98 6.60 3.47
CA VAL A 66 -16.72 6.04 2.34
C VAL A 66 -15.94 4.85 1.79
N GLU A 67 -16.33 3.64 2.22
CA GLU A 67 -15.65 2.40 1.82
C GLU A 67 -15.53 2.28 0.30
N GLY A 68 -16.58 2.56 -0.47
CA GLY A 68 -16.53 2.44 -1.93
C GLY A 68 -15.49 3.35 -2.59
N LEU A 69 -15.21 4.53 -2.03
CA LEU A 69 -14.21 5.45 -2.55
C LEU A 69 -12.79 5.00 -2.17
N PHE A 70 -12.63 4.50 -0.96
CA PHE A 70 -11.37 3.91 -0.49
C PHE A 70 -11.02 2.65 -1.29
N TRP A 71 -11.94 1.70 -1.39
CA TRP A 71 -11.77 0.46 -2.15
C TRP A 71 -11.40 0.72 -3.61
N LYS A 72 -12.00 1.74 -4.25
CA LYS A 72 -11.67 2.11 -5.63
C LYS A 72 -10.19 2.50 -5.81
N ASP A 73 -9.62 3.24 -4.87
CA ASP A 73 -8.19 3.60 -4.90
C ASP A 73 -7.29 2.39 -4.59
N VAL A 74 -7.71 1.52 -3.66
CA VAL A 74 -6.99 0.27 -3.35
C VAL A 74 -6.99 -0.70 -4.53
N GLU A 75 -8.12 -0.91 -5.19
CA GLU A 75 -8.25 -1.71 -6.40
C GLU A 75 -7.36 -1.17 -7.52
N ALA A 76 -7.32 0.16 -7.70
CA ALA A 76 -6.43 0.79 -8.65
C ALA A 76 -4.96 0.55 -8.31
N LEU A 77 -4.58 0.57 -7.02
CA LEU A 77 -3.24 0.27 -6.55
C LEU A 77 -2.85 -1.20 -6.79
N ILE A 78 -3.75 -2.15 -6.49
CA ILE A 78 -3.55 -3.58 -6.75
C ILE A 78 -3.42 -3.83 -8.26
N LYS A 79 -4.32 -3.25 -9.06
CA LYS A 79 -4.26 -3.34 -10.52
C LYS A 79 -2.96 -2.76 -11.07
N LYS A 80 -2.44 -1.69 -10.47
CA LYS A 80 -1.14 -1.13 -10.80
C LYS A 80 -0.03 -2.13 -10.49
N TYR A 81 -0.04 -2.75 -9.31
CA TYR A 81 0.94 -3.77 -8.91
C TYR A 81 0.91 -5.00 -9.84
N SER A 82 -0.27 -5.60 -10.04
CA SER A 82 -0.46 -6.78 -10.90
C SER A 82 -0.21 -6.48 -12.38
N GLY A 83 -0.56 -5.28 -12.86
CA GLY A 83 -0.37 -4.85 -14.25
C GLY A 83 1.08 -4.49 -14.60
N THR A 84 1.96 -4.31 -13.62
CA THR A 84 3.40 -4.11 -13.86
C THR A 84 4.14 -5.38 -14.30
N GLY A 85 3.49 -6.56 -14.22
CA GLY A 85 4.03 -7.84 -14.70
C GLY A 85 3.89 -8.07 -16.21
N GLU A 86 3.11 -7.26 -16.93
CA GLU A 86 3.00 -7.36 -18.38
C GLU A 86 3.65 -6.14 -19.06
N PRO A 87 4.70 -6.33 -19.88
CA PRO A 87 5.12 -5.28 -20.79
C PRO A 87 3.95 -5.05 -21.74
N LYS A 88 3.27 -3.90 -21.60
CA LYS A 88 2.31 -3.42 -22.60
C LYS A 88 3.06 -3.31 -23.93
N LYS A 89 2.94 -4.35 -24.75
CA LYS A 89 3.36 -4.41 -26.15
C LYS A 89 2.61 -3.28 -26.85
N LYS A 90 3.29 -2.16 -27.08
CA LYS A 90 2.78 -1.13 -27.99
C LYS A 90 2.90 -1.72 -29.40
N ARG A 91 1.76 -1.81 -30.07
CA ARG A 91 1.62 -2.17 -31.49
C ARG A 91 2.35 -1.16 -32.36
#